data_AF-A0A848Z1Q9-F1
#
_entry.id   AF-A0A848Z1Q9-F1
#
_cell.length_a   1.000
_cell.length_b   1.000
_cell.length_c   1.000
_cell.angle_alpha   90.00
_cell.angle_beta   90.00
_cell.angle_gamma   90.00
#
_symmetry.space_group_name_H-M   'P 1'
#
loop_
_entity.id
_entity.type
_entity.pdbx_description
1 polymer ?
#
loop_
_entity_poly.entity_id
_entity_poly.type
_entity_poly.pdbx_seq_one_letter_code
_entity_poly.pdbx_strand_id
1 'polypeptide(L)'
;MKTPEPVAFLDRPAARLVAVGCAVLCAVALAYIHRDDLLGSDEATAANDPVAACLAERAADIDRMVADGVVDTDRATLFKSRAEALCQATVGGGSGPPLPGQ
;
A
#
# COMPACT_ATOMS: atom_id res chain seq x y z
N MET A 1 -23.02 -45.65 22.98
CA MET A 1 -21.89 -44.72 22.80
C MET A 1 -22.44 -43.42 22.25
N LYS A 2 -22.39 -42.32 23.00
CA LYS A 2 -22.96 -41.02 22.60
C LYS A 2 -21.79 -40.15 22.15
N THR A 3 -21.71 -39.87 20.86
CA THR A 3 -20.75 -38.91 20.29
C THR A 3 -21.05 -37.52 20.86
N PRO A 4 -20.09 -36.82 21.48
CA PRO A 4 -20.28 -35.43 21.87
C PRO A 4 -20.27 -34.54 20.62
N GLU A 5 -21.29 -33.70 20.46
CA GLU A 5 -21.37 -32.72 19.38
C GLU A 5 -20.26 -31.65 19.54
N PRO A 6 -19.65 -31.17 18.45
CA PRO A 6 -18.57 -30.20 18.51
C PRO A 6 -19.10 -28.84 18.97
N VAL A 7 -18.79 -28.46 20.21
CA VAL A 7 -18.96 -27.07 20.66
C VAL A 7 -18.13 -26.16 19.77
N ALA A 8 -18.82 -25.29 19.03
CA ALA A 8 -18.24 -24.43 18.01
C ALA A 8 -17.15 -23.53 18.63
N PHE A 9 -15.90 -23.83 18.29
CA PHE A 9 -14.68 -23.11 18.67
C PHE A 9 -14.75 -21.59 18.33
N LEU A 10 -15.68 -21.21 17.44
CA LEU A 10 -15.98 -19.86 16.98
C LEU A 10 -16.71 -18.96 18.00
N ASP A 11 -17.31 -19.48 19.07
CA ASP A 11 -18.04 -18.66 20.07
C ASP A 11 -17.17 -18.18 21.24
N ARG A 12 -15.86 -18.45 21.23
CA ARG A 12 -14.93 -17.99 22.26
C ARG A 12 -14.78 -16.45 22.15
N PRO A 13 -14.84 -15.68 23.25
CA PRO A 13 -14.61 -14.21 23.20
C PRO A 13 -13.24 -13.86 22.58
N ALA A 14 -12.25 -14.74 22.70
CA ALA A 14 -10.96 -14.61 22.01
C ALA A 14 -11.09 -14.67 20.47
N ALA A 15 -11.96 -15.51 19.92
CA ALA A 15 -12.23 -15.58 18.47
C ALA A 15 -12.92 -14.30 17.97
N ARG A 16 -13.78 -13.69 18.80
CA ARG A 16 -14.39 -12.39 18.49
C ARG A 16 -13.36 -11.27 18.42
N LEU A 17 -12.36 -11.27 19.31
CA LEU A 17 -11.26 -10.29 19.25
C LEU A 17 -10.44 -10.43 17.96
N VAL A 18 -10.20 -11.66 17.48
CA VAL A 18 -9.51 -11.90 16.20
C VAL A 18 -10.35 -11.38 15.03
N ALA A 19 -11.65 -11.66 14.99
CA ALA A 19 -12.54 -11.17 13.94
C ALA A 19 -12.61 -9.64 13.90
N VAL A 20 -12.69 -8.99 15.07
CA VAL A 20 -12.62 -7.52 15.18
C VAL A 20 -11.26 -7.02 14.68
N GLY A 21 -10.17 -7.70 15.02
CA GLY A 21 -8.84 -7.37 14.51
C GLY A 21 -8.76 -7.41 12.98
N CYS A 22 -9.30 -8.45 12.35
CA CYS A 22 -9.39 -8.54 10.89
C CYS A 22 -10.22 -7.39 10.29
N ALA A 23 -11.37 -7.07 10.91
CA ALA A 23 -12.22 -5.98 10.45
C ALA A 23 -11.51 -4.61 10.54
N VAL A 24 -10.80 -4.36 11.63
CA VAL A 24 -9.98 -3.14 11.81
C VAL A 24 -8.86 -3.09 10.77
N LEU A 25 -8.19 -4.21 10.49
CA LEU A 25 -7.12 -4.26 9.49
C LEU A 25 -7.64 -3.94 8.07
N CYS A 26 -8.80 -4.48 7.68
CA CYS A 26 -9.46 -4.12 6.43
C CYS A 26 -9.83 -2.63 6.39
N ALA A 27 -10.35 -2.08 7.49
CA ALA A 27 -10.72 -0.67 7.57
C ALA A 27 -9.49 0.24 7.44
N VAL A 28 -8.37 -0.11 8.07
CA VAL A 28 -7.09 0.62 7.94
C VAL A 28 -6.58 0.56 6.50
N ALA A 29 -6.62 -0.61 5.85
CA ALA A 29 -6.21 -0.75 4.45
C ALA A 29 -7.07 0.12 3.53
N LEU A 30 -8.39 0.11 3.71
CA LEU A 30 -9.32 0.94 2.95
C LEU A 30 -9.09 2.44 3.21
N ALA A 31 -8.87 2.83 4.47
CA ALA A 31 -8.58 4.21 4.83
C ALA A 31 -7.25 4.68 4.25
N TYR A 32 -6.25 3.82 4.12
CA TYR A 32 -4.98 4.15 3.48
C TYR A 32 -5.12 4.31 1.96
N ILE A 33 -5.88 3.43 1.30
CA ILE A 33 -6.14 3.47 -0.15
C ILE A 33 -7.02 4.66 -0.52
N HIS A 34 -8.05 4.95 0.27
CA HIS A 34 -9.03 6.00 0.01
C HIS A 34 -8.79 7.26 0.84
N ARG A 35 -7.59 7.44 1.40
CA ARG A 35 -7.27 8.58 2.27
C ARG A 35 -7.58 9.91 1.59
N ASP A 36 -7.30 10.04 0.29
CA ASP A 36 -7.41 11.29 -0.46
C ASP A 36 -8.88 11.63 -0.83
N ASP A 37 -9.75 10.61 -0.86
CA ASP A 37 -11.20 10.68 -1.12
C ASP A 37 -11.98 10.94 0.19
N LEU A 38 -11.53 10.30 1.29
CA LEU A 38 -12.13 10.46 2.62
C LEU A 38 -11.76 11.79 3.30
N LEU A 39 -10.56 12.31 3.04
CA LEU A 39 -10.04 13.51 3.70
C LEU A 39 -10.32 14.80 2.91
N GLY A 40 -10.96 14.71 1.73
CA GLY A 40 -11.28 15.86 0.90
C GLY A 40 -10.01 16.53 0.38
N SER A 41 -9.55 16.13 -0.80
CA SER A 41 -8.45 16.83 -1.46
C SER A 41 -8.93 18.20 -1.91
N ASP A 42 -8.51 19.28 -1.24
CA ASP A 42 -8.41 20.59 -1.87
C ASP A 42 -7.44 20.44 -3.07
N GLU A 43 -8.02 20.23 -4.26
CA GLU A 43 -7.39 19.91 -5.56
C GLU A 43 -6.21 20.80 -5.98
N ALA A 44 -5.94 21.90 -5.29
CA ALA A 44 -4.90 22.85 -5.66
C ALA A 44 -3.46 22.39 -5.31
N THR A 45 -3.27 21.47 -4.35
CA THR A 45 -1.92 21.10 -3.87
C THR A 45 -1.38 19.81 -4.51
N ALA A 46 -2.23 18.82 -4.77
CA ALA A 46 -1.81 17.54 -5.34
C ALA A 46 -1.45 17.62 -6.84
N ALA A 47 -2.03 18.57 -7.58
CA ALA A 47 -1.77 18.74 -9.01
C ALA A 47 -0.34 19.20 -9.35
N ASN A 48 0.46 19.61 -8.34
CA ASN A 48 1.80 20.16 -8.54
C ASN A 48 2.90 19.38 -7.81
N ASP A 49 2.65 18.17 -7.31
CA ASP A 49 3.69 17.33 -6.68
C ASP A 49 4.23 16.27 -7.66
N PRO A 50 5.36 16.55 -8.37
CA PRO A 50 5.93 15.62 -9.34
C PRO A 50 6.45 14.32 -8.71
N VAL A 51 6.68 14.27 -7.39
CA VAL A 51 7.11 13.06 -6.70
C VAL A 51 5.95 12.10 -6.53
N ALA A 52 4.77 12.58 -6.15
CA ALA A 52 3.56 11.79 -6.01
C ALA A 52 3.17 11.12 -7.34
N ALA A 53 3.28 11.86 -8.46
CA ALA A 53 3.05 11.30 -9.79
C ALA A 53 4.05 10.18 -10.14
N CYS A 54 5.34 10.40 -9.89
CA CYS A 54 6.38 9.39 -10.11
C CYS A 54 6.14 8.14 -9.25
N LEU A 55 5.80 8.32 -7.97
CA LEU A 55 5.57 7.21 -7.07
C LEU A 55 4.33 6.40 -7.45
N ALA A 56 3.25 7.07 -7.86
CA ALA A 56 2.02 6.40 -8.28
C ALA A 56 2.26 5.48 -9.48
N GLU A 57 3.04 5.92 -10.47
CA GLU A 57 3.36 5.11 -11.65
C GLU A 57 4.19 3.88 -11.28
N ARG A 58 5.19 4.04 -10.40
CA ARG A 58 6.04 2.93 -9.96
C ARG A 58 5.32 1.97 -9.03
N ALA A 59 4.46 2.46 -8.15
CA ALA A 59 3.66 1.63 -7.26
C ALA A 59 2.69 0.74 -8.06
N ALA A 60 2.08 1.27 -9.12
CA ALA A 60 1.17 0.51 -9.99
C ALA A 60 1.87 -0.66 -10.70
N ASP A 61 3.11 -0.46 -11.15
CA ASP A 61 3.88 -1.54 -11.77
C ASP A 61 4.27 -2.63 -10.76
N ILE A 62 4.64 -2.23 -9.54
CA ILE A 62 4.93 -3.17 -8.45
C ILE A 62 3.69 -3.96 -8.04
N ASP A 63 2.53 -3.31 -7.97
CA ASP A 63 1.26 -3.98 -7.68
C ASP A 63 0.87 -5.00 -8.75
N ARG A 64 1.18 -4.70 -10.02
CA ARG A 64 1.02 -5.67 -11.10
C ARG A 64 1.93 -6.89 -10.90
N MET A 65 3.19 -6.68 -10.52
CA MET A 65 4.11 -7.80 -10.24
C MET A 65 3.65 -8.67 -9.07
N VAL A 66 2.95 -8.10 -8.08
CA VAL A 66 2.31 -8.88 -7.01
C VAL A 66 1.12 -9.67 -7.53
N ALA A 67 0.27 -9.02 -8.32
CA ALA A 67 -0.91 -9.65 -8.90
C ALA A 67 -0.54 -10.82 -9.83
N ASP A 68 0.56 -10.67 -10.58
CA ASP A 68 1.12 -11.72 -11.44
C ASP A 68 1.86 -12.81 -10.65
N GLY A 69 1.96 -12.67 -9.32
CA GLY A 69 2.62 -13.62 -8.41
C GLY A 69 4.15 -13.64 -8.54
N VAL A 70 4.73 -12.66 -9.24
CA VAL A 70 6.18 -12.53 -9.45
C VAL A 70 6.88 -12.08 -8.17
N VAL A 71 6.20 -11.27 -7.36
CA VAL A 71 6.73 -10.71 -6.11
C VAL A 71 5.72 -10.89 -4.97
N ASP A 72 6.20 -11.26 -3.79
CA ASP A 72 5.36 -11.37 -2.59
C ASP A 72 5.02 -9.99 -2.01
N THR A 73 3.89 -9.88 -1.31
CA THR A 73 3.35 -8.63 -0.77
C THR A 73 4.32 -7.95 0.20
N ASP A 74 5.10 -8.71 0.97
CA ASP A 74 6.12 -8.16 1.87
C ASP A 74 7.27 -7.50 1.10
N ARG A 75 7.65 -8.08 -0.04
CA ARG A 75 8.72 -7.54 -0.92
C ARG A 75 8.22 -6.36 -1.74
N ALA A 76 6.95 -6.37 -2.14
CA ALA A 76 6.32 -5.25 -2.81
C ALA A 76 6.35 -3.98 -1.96
N THR A 77 6.13 -4.12 -0.65
CA THR A 77 6.23 -3.00 0.30
C THR A 77 7.63 -2.39 0.31
N LEU A 78 8.68 -3.22 0.32
CA LEU A 78 10.07 -2.76 0.25
C LEU A 78 10.44 -2.14 -1.10
N PHE A 79 9.84 -2.58 -2.20
CA PHE A 79 10.06 -1.98 -3.51
C PHE A 79 9.38 -0.63 -3.64
N LYS A 80 8.17 -0.47 -3.09
CA LYS A 80 7.47 0.81 -3.07
C LYS A 80 8.21 1.85 -2.22
N SER A 81 8.76 1.46 -1.07
CA SER A 81 9.54 2.38 -0.24
C SER A 81 10.85 2.83 -0.90
N ARG A 82 11.45 1.98 -1.75
CA ARG A 82 12.64 2.35 -2.53
C ARG A 82 12.29 3.20 -3.75
N ALA A 83 11.16 2.92 -4.40
CA ALA A 83 10.65 3.72 -5.50
C ALA A 83 10.35 5.16 -5.05
N GLU A 84 9.83 5.33 -3.83
CA GLU A 84 9.64 6.64 -3.22
C GLU A 84 10.98 7.38 -3.06
N ALA A 85 12.00 6.74 -2.47
CA ALA A 85 13.33 7.34 -2.33
C ALA A 85 13.96 7.73 -3.68
N LEU A 86 13.72 6.93 -4.73
CA LEU A 86 14.19 7.21 -6.09
C LEU A 86 13.45 8.39 -6.72
N CYS A 87 12.12 8.45 -6.58
CA CYS A 87 11.31 9.55 -7.09
C CYS A 87 11.64 10.87 -6.38
N GLN A 88 11.85 10.84 -5.06
CA GLN A 88 12.32 11.98 -4.28
C GLN A 88 13.71 12.47 -4.76
N ALA A 89 14.63 11.54 -5.03
CA ALA A 89 15.97 11.88 -5.55
C ALA A 89 15.95 12.43 -6.99
N THR A 90 15.02 11.95 -7.82
CA THR A 90 14.90 12.36 -9.23
C THR A 90 14.34 13.77 -9.36
N VAL A 91 13.34 14.11 -8.54
CA VAL A 91 12.75 15.46 -8.50
C VAL A 91 13.66 16.44 -7.76
N GLY A 92 14.29 16.04 -6.67
CA GLY A 92 15.28 16.86 -5.95
C GLY A 92 16.61 17.05 -6.68
N GLY A 93 16.88 16.26 -7.74
CA GLY A 93 18.06 16.33 -8.60
C GLY A 93 17.87 17.17 -9.88
N GLY A 94 16.75 17.87 -10.03
CA GLY A 94 16.40 18.71 -11.18
C GLY A 94 17.20 20.02 -11.31
N SER A 95 18.50 19.99 -11.03
CA SER A 95 19.48 21.05 -11.32
C SER A 95 20.87 20.48 -11.69
N GLY A 96 20.91 19.61 -12.72
CA GLY A 96 22.09 19.27 -13.55
C GLY A 96 23.07 18.20 -13.03
N PRO A 97 23.81 17.47 -13.91
CA PRO A 97 24.62 18.04 -15.01
C PRO A 97 24.21 17.57 -16.43
N PRO A 98 24.70 18.25 -17.51
CA PRO A 98 24.33 17.93 -18.88
C PRO A 98 24.80 16.52 -19.27
N LEU A 99 24.06 15.90 -20.21
CA LEU A 99 24.56 14.74 -20.93
C LEU A 99 25.97 15.05 -21.45
N PRO A 100 26.97 14.19 -21.22
CA PRO A 100 28.16 14.23 -22.03
C PRO A 100 27.73 13.80 -23.43
N GLY A 101 27.76 14.74 -24.37
CA GLY A 101 27.80 14.39 -25.78
C GLY A 101 28.98 13.44 -26.01
N GLN A 102 28.70 12.33 -26.67
CA GLN A 102 29.49 11.56 -27.65
C GLN A 102 28.84 10.17 -27.77
#